data_AF-A0A3M1B5I1-F1
#
_entry.id   AF-A0A3M1B5I1-F1
#
_cell.length_a   1.000
_cell.length_b   1.000
_cell.length_c   1.000
_cell.angle_alpha   90.00
_cell.angle_beta   90.00
_cell.angle_gamma   90.00
#
_symmetry.space_group_name_H-M   'P 1'
#
loop_
_entity.id
_entity.type
_entity.pdbx_description
1 polymer ?
#
loop_
_entity_poly.entity_id
_entity_poly.type
_entity_poly.pdbx_seq_one_letter_code
_entity_poly.pdbx_strand_id
1 'polypeptide(L)'
;DAKRAFKDRFIALLSVAARDVRFRLDFPEMLTRRITASEESSTNESEVTTTNFSFNTSQFFFEGFTLCDPQAPLDPEATFTLEIKYRDPETKEAKREVVEKKVSEILARNVGNVRDAHLVTLLPLLIQGAVSPEEAQADLSVNFTGYTSRLADEYRDLIDRWLTLTSGKEAL
;
A
#
# COMPACT_ATOMS: atom_id res chain seq x y z
N ASP A 1 24.20 18.05 12.62
CA ASP A 1 23.26 17.68 11.55
C ASP A 1 23.86 17.38 10.18
N ALA A 2 24.82 18.16 9.67
CA ALA A 2 25.42 17.92 8.35
C ALA A 2 26.04 16.52 8.15
N LYS A 3 26.62 15.90 9.20
CA LYS A 3 27.19 14.54 9.14
C LYS A 3 26.17 13.44 8.83
N ARG A 4 24.90 13.59 9.23
CA ARG A 4 23.83 12.60 8.96
C ARG A 4 23.27 12.78 7.55
N ALA A 5 23.12 14.03 7.12
CA ALA A 5 22.72 14.37 5.75
C ALA A 5 23.76 13.95 4.70
N PHE A 6 25.06 14.05 4.97
CA PHE A 6 26.13 13.70 4.02
C PHE A 6 26.51 12.22 3.97
N LYS A 7 26.08 11.38 4.92
CA LYS A 7 26.47 9.96 4.91
C LYS A 7 25.37 9.10 4.31
N ASP A 8 24.17 9.13 4.88
CA ASP A 8 23.12 8.18 4.50
C ASP A 8 22.40 8.60 3.21
N ARG A 9 22.14 9.90 3.03
CA ARG A 9 21.48 10.44 1.83
C ARG A 9 22.43 10.63 0.64
N PHE A 10 23.73 10.78 0.88
CA PHE A 10 24.71 10.94 -0.19
C PHE A 10 25.01 9.62 -0.91
N ILE A 11 25.08 8.50 -0.19
CA ILE A 11 25.23 7.17 -0.81
C ILE A 11 24.01 6.82 -1.68
N ALA A 12 22.80 7.18 -1.24
CA ALA A 12 21.58 7.04 -2.04
C ALA A 12 21.62 7.79 -3.39
N LEU A 13 22.50 8.77 -3.55
CA LEU A 13 22.67 9.53 -4.79
C LEU A 13 23.81 9.01 -5.68
N LEU A 14 24.69 8.16 -5.14
CA LEU A 14 25.91 7.71 -5.83
C LEU A 14 25.83 6.29 -6.34
N SER A 15 25.03 5.42 -5.74
CA SER A 15 24.94 4.02 -6.15
C SER A 15 23.52 3.48 -6.13
N VAL A 16 23.15 2.86 -7.25
CA VAL A 16 21.94 2.05 -7.39
C VAL A 16 22.21 0.73 -6.67
N ALA A 17 21.34 0.35 -5.74
CA ALA A 17 21.40 -0.91 -5.00
C ALA A 17 20.77 -2.08 -5.77
N ALA A 18 19.72 -1.80 -6.54
CA ALA A 18 19.04 -2.78 -7.37
C ALA A 18 18.48 -2.11 -8.63
N ARG A 19 18.70 -2.73 -9.78
CA ARG A 19 18.18 -2.26 -11.07
C ARG A 19 16.97 -3.07 -11.51
N ASP A 20 16.12 -2.44 -12.30
CA ASP A 20 14.99 -3.08 -12.96
C ASP A 20 14.10 -3.88 -12.00
N VAL A 21 13.81 -3.29 -10.84
CA VAL A 21 13.08 -3.95 -9.76
C VAL A 21 11.61 -4.11 -10.16
N ARG A 22 11.10 -5.33 -9.98
CA ARG A 22 9.68 -5.69 -10.07
C ARG A 22 9.24 -6.44 -8.82
N PHE A 23 8.03 -6.11 -8.38
CA PHE A 23 7.35 -6.79 -7.29
C PHE A 23 6.21 -7.62 -7.84
N ARG A 24 6.07 -8.85 -7.35
CA ARG A 24 4.90 -9.69 -7.57
C ARG A 24 4.38 -10.12 -6.21
N LEU A 25 3.12 -9.82 -5.95
CA LEU A 25 2.42 -10.27 -4.75
C LEU A 25 1.39 -11.32 -5.14
N ASP A 26 1.65 -12.56 -4.74
CA ASP A 26 0.66 -13.63 -4.76
C ASP A 26 -0.03 -13.67 -3.38
N PHE A 27 -1.34 -13.90 -3.37
CA PHE A 27 -2.17 -13.92 -2.16
C PHE A 27 -3.18 -15.06 -2.22
N PRO A 28 -3.77 -15.47 -1.07
CA PRO A 28 -4.71 -16.60 -1.02
C PRO A 28 -5.93 -16.42 -1.94
N GLU A 29 -6.34 -17.49 -2.62
CA GLU A 29 -7.48 -17.47 -3.57
C GLU A 29 -8.83 -17.08 -2.94
N MET A 30 -8.97 -17.26 -1.62
CA MET A 30 -10.15 -16.82 -0.87
C MET A 30 -10.23 -15.29 -0.71
N LEU A 31 -9.18 -14.56 -1.09
CA LEU A 31 -9.13 -13.12 -1.04
C LEU A 31 -9.26 -12.53 -2.44
N THR A 32 -9.95 -11.40 -2.51
CA THR A 32 -9.93 -10.50 -3.66
C THR A 32 -9.32 -9.17 -3.26
N ARG A 33 -8.53 -8.60 -4.15
CA ARG A 33 -7.92 -7.29 -3.95
C ARG A 33 -8.96 -6.19 -4.22
N ARG A 34 -9.25 -5.38 -3.20
CA ARG A 34 -10.21 -4.26 -3.28
C ARG A 34 -9.53 -2.93 -3.58
N ILE A 35 -8.39 -2.68 -2.95
CA ILE A 35 -7.68 -1.39 -3.02
C ILE A 35 -6.20 -1.66 -3.24
N THR A 36 -5.57 -0.89 -4.12
CA THR A 36 -4.11 -0.82 -4.25
C THR A 36 -3.68 0.63 -4.25
N ALA A 37 -2.67 0.95 -3.44
CA ALA A 37 -1.89 2.17 -3.52
C ALA A 37 -0.47 1.78 -3.89
N SER A 38 -0.33 1.39 -5.16
CA SER A 38 0.94 1.16 -5.83
C SER A 38 1.09 2.19 -6.96
N GLU A 39 2.32 2.46 -7.37
CA GLU A 39 2.58 3.38 -8.49
C GLU A 39 2.03 2.81 -9.81
N GLU A 40 2.13 1.49 -9.98
CA GLU A 40 1.60 0.76 -11.13
C GLU A 40 1.32 -0.69 -10.71
N SER A 41 0.20 -1.26 -11.16
CA SER A 41 -0.08 -2.69 -10.97
C SER A 41 -0.78 -3.30 -12.19
N SER A 42 -0.35 -4.49 -12.60
CA SER A 42 -0.98 -5.31 -13.63
C SER A 42 -0.79 -6.79 -13.29
N THR A 43 -1.68 -7.63 -13.81
CA THR A 43 -1.50 -9.09 -13.82
C THR A 43 -0.58 -9.55 -14.95
N ASN A 44 -0.30 -8.67 -15.92
CA ASN A 44 0.65 -8.89 -17.00
C ASN A 44 1.99 -8.22 -16.66
N GLU A 45 3.04 -9.01 -16.47
CA GLU A 45 4.38 -8.50 -16.09
C GLU A 45 4.94 -7.47 -17.09
N SER A 46 4.61 -7.60 -18.38
CA SER A 46 5.11 -6.69 -19.42
C SER A 46 4.49 -5.29 -19.36
N GLU A 47 3.37 -5.15 -18.66
CA GLU A 47 2.68 -3.88 -18.43
C GLU A 47 3.14 -3.19 -17.14
N VAL A 48 4.08 -3.77 -16.39
CA VAL A 48 4.63 -3.15 -15.18
C VAL A 48 6.02 -2.59 -15.47
N THR A 49 6.14 -1.27 -15.38
CA THR A 49 7.39 -0.54 -15.51
C THR A 49 8.32 -0.89 -14.37
N THR A 50 9.60 -1.03 -14.68
CA THR A 50 10.61 -1.30 -13.65
C THR A 50 11.06 -0.01 -12.97
N THR A 51 11.45 -0.12 -11.71
CA THR A 51 12.05 1.00 -10.97
C THR A 51 13.45 0.65 -10.47
N ASN A 52 14.28 1.65 -10.21
CA ASN A 52 15.62 1.46 -9.64
C ASN A 52 15.60 1.84 -8.17
N PHE A 53 16.17 1.00 -7.31
CA PHE A 53 16.30 1.30 -5.89
C PHE A 53 17.72 1.73 -5.57
N SER A 54 17.84 2.84 -4.86
CA SER A 54 19.13 3.30 -4.32
C SER A 54 19.28 2.84 -2.87
N PHE A 55 20.52 2.77 -2.39
CA PHE A 55 20.75 2.41 -0.99
C PHE A 55 20.03 3.39 -0.05
N ASN A 56 19.53 2.87 1.08
CA ASN A 56 18.79 3.63 2.09
C ASN A 56 17.50 4.29 1.60
N THR A 57 16.95 3.85 0.47
CA THR A 57 15.59 4.21 0.04
C THR A 57 14.60 3.13 0.46
N SER A 58 13.34 3.52 0.62
CA SER A 58 12.25 2.58 0.89
C SER A 58 11.02 3.04 0.12
N GLN A 59 10.29 2.07 -0.41
CA GLN A 59 8.99 2.27 -1.05
C GLN A 59 7.95 1.50 -0.24
N PHE A 60 6.78 2.10 -0.11
CA PHE A 60 5.66 1.50 0.60
C PHE A 60 4.52 1.30 -0.39
N PHE A 61 3.89 0.13 -0.29
CA PHE A 61 2.69 -0.22 -1.03
C PHE A 61 1.59 -0.52 -0.02
N PHE A 62 0.36 -0.10 -0.32
CA PHE A 62 -0.81 -0.47 0.46
C PHE A 62 -1.73 -1.33 -0.39
N GLU A 63 -2.09 -2.50 0.12
CA GLU A 63 -2.98 -3.44 -0.54
C GLU A 63 -4.11 -3.80 0.42
N GLY A 64 -5.35 -3.55 0.01
CA GLY A 64 -6.56 -3.88 0.75
C GLY A 64 -7.21 -5.12 0.16
N PHE A 65 -7.50 -6.12 1.01
CA PHE A 65 -8.12 -7.38 0.60
C PHE A 65 -9.46 -7.57 1.31
N THR A 66 -10.38 -8.26 0.64
CA THR A 66 -11.64 -8.75 1.20
C THR A 66 -11.80 -10.23 0.89
N LEU A 67 -12.59 -10.94 1.70
CA LEU A 67 -12.94 -12.32 1.38
C LEU A 67 -13.84 -12.37 0.13
N CYS A 68 -13.61 -13.35 -0.74
CA CYS A 68 -14.46 -13.64 -1.89
C CYS A 68 -15.87 -14.09 -1.42
N ASP A 69 -15.93 -14.88 -0.36
CA ASP A 69 -17.15 -15.24 0.36
C ASP A 69 -17.10 -14.63 1.78
N PRO A 70 -17.95 -13.64 2.09
CA PRO A 70 -17.98 -13.01 3.42
C PRO A 70 -18.31 -13.97 4.58
N GLN A 71 -18.88 -15.14 4.30
CA GLN A 71 -19.19 -16.16 5.30
C GLN A 71 -18.09 -17.23 5.44
N ALA A 72 -17.14 -17.28 4.52
CA ALA A 72 -16.04 -18.23 4.59
C ALA A 72 -15.04 -17.83 5.69
N PRO A 73 -14.55 -18.79 6.49
CA PRO A 73 -13.48 -18.49 7.43
C PRO A 73 -12.19 -18.16 6.67
N LEU A 74 -11.45 -17.18 7.17
CA LEU A 74 -10.10 -16.91 6.72
C LEU A 74 -9.18 -18.05 7.18
N ASP A 75 -8.50 -18.72 6.26
CA ASP A 75 -7.52 -19.75 6.59
C ASP A 75 -6.24 -19.13 7.17
N PRO A 76 -5.90 -19.39 8.44
CA PRO A 76 -4.70 -18.84 9.08
C PRO A 76 -3.39 -19.38 8.49
N GLU A 77 -3.42 -20.54 7.81
CA GLU A 77 -2.24 -21.18 7.24
C GLU A 77 -2.00 -20.80 5.78
N ALA A 78 -2.98 -20.17 5.12
CA ALA A 78 -2.81 -19.65 3.77
C ALA A 78 -1.71 -18.58 3.72
N THR A 79 -1.02 -18.47 2.58
CA THR A 79 0.20 -17.66 2.45
C THR A 79 0.04 -16.48 1.51
N PHE A 80 0.69 -15.38 1.89
CA PHE A 80 1.08 -14.31 0.99
C PHE A 80 2.53 -14.51 0.58
N THR A 81 2.82 -14.32 -0.70
CA THR A 81 4.17 -14.47 -1.25
C THR A 81 4.54 -13.20 -2.01
N LEU A 82 5.54 -12.49 -1.51
CA LEU A 82 6.15 -11.37 -2.19
C LEU A 82 7.43 -11.85 -2.89
N GLU A 83 7.42 -11.82 -4.21
CA GLU A 83 8.60 -12.02 -5.04
C GLU A 83 9.15 -10.67 -5.50
N ILE A 84 10.46 -10.50 -5.34
CA ILE A 84 11.21 -9.33 -5.80
C ILE A 84 12.22 -9.80 -6.85
N LYS A 85 12.00 -9.41 -8.10
CA LYS A 85 12.95 -9.63 -9.20
C LYS A 85 13.73 -8.34 -9.44
N TYR A 86 15.04 -8.44 -9.60
CA TYR A 86 15.90 -7.30 -9.90
C TYR A 86 17.18 -7.73 -10.59
N ARG A 87 17.99 -6.78 -11.03
CA ARG A 87 19.34 -7.00 -11.53
C ARG A 87 20.36 -6.42 -10.57
N ASP A 88 21.44 -7.18 -10.37
CA ASP A 88 22.60 -6.68 -9.65
C ASP A 88 23.16 -5.43 -10.37
N PRO A 89 23.39 -4.32 -9.66
CA PRO A 89 23.83 -3.09 -10.29
C PRO A 89 25.24 -3.18 -10.88
N GLU A 90 26.09 -4.08 -10.37
CA GLU A 90 27.48 -4.30 -10.80
C GLU A 90 27.56 -5.44 -11.82
N THR A 91 27.08 -6.64 -11.47
CA THR A 91 27.23 -7.84 -12.32
C THR A 91 26.17 -7.95 -13.42
N LYS A 92 25.05 -7.20 -13.31
CA LYS A 92 23.87 -7.25 -14.19
C LYS A 92 23.10 -8.57 -14.18
N GLU A 93 23.52 -9.51 -13.35
CA GLU A 93 22.84 -10.79 -13.19
C GLU A 93 21.45 -10.60 -12.60
N ALA A 94 20.51 -11.42 -13.07
CA ALA A 94 19.16 -11.44 -12.52
C ALA A 94 19.18 -12.07 -11.13
N LYS A 95 18.56 -11.39 -10.17
CA LYS A 95 18.39 -11.81 -8.80
C LYS A 95 16.91 -11.90 -8.47
N ARG A 96 16.59 -12.80 -7.54
CA ARG A 96 15.23 -13.07 -7.08
C ARG A 96 15.25 -13.32 -5.59
N GLU A 97 14.46 -12.54 -4.87
CA GLU A 97 14.18 -12.75 -3.45
C GLU A 97 12.71 -13.11 -3.28
N VAL A 98 12.42 -13.99 -2.33
CA VAL A 98 11.05 -14.40 -2.01
C VAL A 98 10.84 -14.29 -0.52
N VAL A 99 9.78 -13.59 -0.14
CA VAL A 99 9.31 -13.52 1.23
C VAL A 99 7.92 -14.13 1.28
N GLU A 100 7.78 -15.21 2.02
CA GLU A 100 6.51 -15.85 2.29
C GLU A 100 6.08 -15.56 3.73
N LYS A 101 4.79 -15.28 3.90
CA LYS A 101 4.16 -15.09 5.21
C LYS A 101 2.79 -15.74 5.25
N LYS A 102 2.51 -16.48 6.33
CA LYS A 102 1.16 -16.99 6.59
C LYS A 102 0.25 -15.85 7.04
N VAL A 103 -1.05 -16.00 6.76
CA VAL A 103 -2.09 -15.09 7.28
C VAL A 103 -1.94 -14.92 8.79
N SER A 104 -1.78 -16.01 9.55
CA SER A 104 -1.61 -15.98 11.00
C SER A 104 -0.39 -15.18 11.47
N GLU A 105 0.65 -15.06 10.64
CA GLU A 105 1.86 -14.30 10.97
C GLU A 105 1.71 -12.80 10.76
N ILE A 106 0.75 -12.35 9.95
CA ILE A 106 0.60 -10.93 9.59
C ILE A 106 -0.72 -10.34 10.11
N LEU A 107 -1.72 -11.19 10.34
CA LEU A 107 -3.01 -10.77 10.87
C LEU A 107 -2.83 -10.09 12.23
N ALA A 108 -3.55 -8.99 12.43
CA ALA A 108 -3.50 -8.16 13.63
C ALA A 108 -2.12 -7.55 13.97
N ARG A 109 -1.15 -7.55 13.04
CA ARG A 109 0.12 -6.82 13.22
C ARG A 109 0.02 -5.40 12.71
N ASN A 110 0.66 -4.47 13.43
CA ASN A 110 0.77 -3.06 13.04
C ASN A 110 -0.57 -2.40 12.66
N VAL A 111 -1.67 -2.84 13.29
CA VAL A 111 -3.05 -2.44 12.91
C VAL A 111 -3.22 -0.92 12.90
N GLY A 112 -2.57 -0.20 13.81
CA GLY A 112 -2.58 1.26 13.82
C GLY A 112 -1.99 1.86 12.53
N ASN A 113 -0.74 1.51 12.20
CA ASN A 113 -0.09 2.01 10.99
C ASN A 113 -0.83 1.62 9.70
N VAL A 114 -1.42 0.41 9.67
CA VAL A 114 -2.23 -0.05 8.52
C VAL A 114 -3.51 0.79 8.39
N ARG A 115 -4.18 1.09 9.50
CA ARG A 115 -5.36 1.98 9.51
C ARG A 115 -5.00 3.39 9.09
N ASP A 116 -3.92 3.94 9.62
CA ASP A 116 -3.40 5.26 9.22
C ASP A 116 -3.10 5.31 7.72
N ALA A 117 -2.38 4.32 7.18
CA ALA A 117 -2.09 4.22 5.75
C ALA A 117 -3.36 4.11 4.90
N HIS A 118 -4.37 3.39 5.38
CA HIS A 118 -5.66 3.29 4.70
C HIS A 118 -6.36 4.65 4.63
N LEU A 119 -6.42 5.44 5.71
CA LEU A 119 -6.99 6.80 5.68
C LEU A 119 -6.23 7.74 4.74
N VAL A 120 -4.90 7.67 4.76
CA VAL A 120 -4.03 8.42 3.85
C VAL A 120 -4.29 8.07 2.39
N THR A 121 -4.62 6.82 2.12
CA THR A 121 -4.97 6.32 0.77
C THR A 121 -6.42 6.64 0.38
N LEU A 122 -7.34 6.63 1.33
CA LEU A 122 -8.77 6.83 1.06
C LEU A 122 -9.06 8.24 0.55
N LEU A 123 -8.43 9.27 1.12
CA LEU A 123 -8.63 10.66 0.71
C LEU A 123 -8.33 10.90 -0.79
N PRO A 124 -7.15 10.56 -1.34
CA PRO A 124 -6.88 10.75 -2.76
C PRO A 124 -7.78 9.91 -3.65
N LEU A 125 -8.14 8.67 -3.26
CA LEU A 125 -9.09 7.84 -4.02
C LEU A 125 -10.48 8.48 -4.09
N LEU A 126 -10.95 9.06 -2.98
CA LEU A 126 -12.21 9.81 -2.92
C LEU A 126 -12.15 11.08 -3.79
N ILE A 127 -11.07 11.84 -3.73
CA ILE A 127 -10.89 13.06 -4.55
C ILE A 127 -10.88 12.73 -6.05
N GLN A 128 -10.28 11.59 -6.43
CA GLN A 128 -10.22 11.13 -7.81
C GLN A 128 -11.54 10.47 -8.29
N GLY A 129 -12.51 10.26 -7.40
CA GLY A 129 -13.76 9.56 -7.72
C GLY A 129 -13.60 8.05 -7.91
N ALA A 130 -12.46 7.48 -7.50
CA ALA A 130 -12.23 6.04 -7.51
C ALA A 130 -12.99 5.32 -6.37
N VAL A 131 -13.36 6.06 -5.32
CA VAL A 131 -14.26 5.65 -4.25
C VAL A 131 -15.37 6.69 -4.14
N SER A 132 -16.63 6.24 -4.06
CA SER A 132 -17.78 7.14 -3.91
C SER A 132 -17.87 7.75 -2.50
N PRO A 133 -18.55 8.90 -2.34
CA PRO A 133 -18.83 9.48 -1.02
C PRO A 133 -19.49 8.49 -0.04
N GLU A 134 -20.44 7.69 -0.52
CA GLU A 134 -21.17 6.70 0.27
C GLU A 134 -20.26 5.57 0.72
N GLU A 135 -19.41 5.06 -0.18
CA GLU A 135 -18.43 4.03 0.14
C GLU A 135 -17.39 4.54 1.15
N ALA A 136 -16.91 5.77 0.99
CA ALA A 136 -15.96 6.37 1.92
C ALA A 136 -16.56 6.52 3.32
N GLN A 137 -17.80 7.01 3.43
CA GLN A 137 -18.51 7.11 4.71
C GLN A 137 -18.76 5.73 5.34
N ALA A 138 -19.17 4.75 4.54
CA ALA A 138 -19.34 3.38 5.02
C ALA A 138 -18.01 2.83 5.57
N ASP A 139 -16.91 3.04 4.85
CA ASP A 139 -15.58 2.58 5.26
C ASP A 139 -15.12 3.24 6.57
N LEU A 140 -15.32 4.55 6.72
CA LEU A 140 -15.08 5.29 7.97
C LEU A 140 -15.87 4.69 9.15
N SER A 141 -17.16 4.41 8.94
CA SER A 141 -18.01 3.86 10.01
C SER A 141 -17.63 2.42 10.41
N VAL A 142 -17.24 1.58 9.46
CA VAL A 142 -16.96 0.16 9.71
C VAL A 142 -15.55 -0.06 10.24
N ASN A 143 -14.54 0.53 9.59
CA ASN A 143 -13.14 0.19 9.82
C ASN A 143 -12.47 1.08 10.88
N PHE A 144 -13.05 2.25 11.17
CA PHE A 144 -12.38 3.31 11.92
C PHE A 144 -13.13 3.78 13.16
N THR A 145 -14.30 3.23 13.46
CA THR A 145 -15.03 3.53 14.70
C THR A 145 -14.16 3.28 15.93
N GLY A 146 -14.02 4.31 16.77
CA GLY A 146 -13.25 4.26 18.02
C GLY A 146 -11.72 4.22 17.86
N TYR A 147 -11.20 4.20 16.63
CA TYR A 147 -9.76 4.34 16.39
C TYR A 147 -9.36 5.82 16.41
N THR A 148 -8.22 6.16 17.01
CA THR A 148 -7.65 7.52 17.00
C THR A 148 -6.13 7.44 16.88
N SER A 149 -5.59 8.37 16.12
CA SER A 149 -4.17 8.65 15.99
C SER A 149 -4.06 10.08 15.46
N ARG A 150 -2.92 10.75 15.66
CA ARG A 150 -2.73 12.10 15.11
C ARG A 150 -2.99 12.15 13.60
N LEU A 151 -2.55 11.13 12.86
CA LEU A 151 -2.73 11.06 11.41
C LEU A 151 -4.16 10.67 11.04
N ALA A 152 -4.76 9.73 11.78
CA ALA A 152 -6.13 9.31 11.55
C ALA A 152 -7.12 10.46 11.74
N ASP A 153 -6.96 11.22 12.82
CA ASP A 153 -7.84 12.35 13.12
C ASP A 153 -7.69 13.45 12.05
N GLU A 154 -6.45 13.77 11.64
CA GLU A 154 -6.17 14.71 10.55
C GLU A 154 -6.83 14.30 9.23
N TYR A 155 -6.69 13.04 8.81
CA TYR A 155 -7.23 12.57 7.53
C TYR A 155 -8.75 12.39 7.56
N ARG A 156 -9.35 12.04 8.71
CA ARG A 156 -10.82 12.05 8.85
C ARG A 156 -11.38 13.44 8.68
N ASP A 157 -10.80 14.43 9.36
CA ASP A 157 -11.22 15.83 9.22
C ASP A 157 -11.13 16.30 7.75
N LEU A 158 -10.09 15.89 7.02
CA LEU A 158 -9.94 16.22 5.59
C LEU A 158 -11.00 15.52 4.72
N ILE A 159 -11.27 14.25 4.96
CA ILE A 159 -12.30 13.48 4.24
C ILE A 159 -13.69 14.10 4.50
N ASP A 160 -14.04 14.38 5.76
CA ASP A 160 -15.32 14.96 6.14
C ASP A 160 -15.53 16.35 5.53
N ARG A 161 -14.48 17.18 5.52
CA ARG A 161 -14.49 18.49 4.83
C ARG A 161 -14.71 18.33 3.33
N TRP A 162 -14.04 17.39 2.69
CA TRP A 162 -14.22 17.13 1.26
C TRP A 162 -15.66 16.72 0.95
N LEU A 163 -16.20 15.74 1.69
CA LEU A 163 -17.58 15.27 1.54
C LEU A 163 -18.58 16.41 1.69
N THR A 164 -18.41 17.27 2.71
CA THR A 164 -19.29 18.43 2.93
C THR A 164 -19.25 19.40 1.75
N LEU A 165 -18.06 19.67 1.19
CA LEU A 165 -17.89 20.59 0.06
C LEU A 165 -18.52 20.04 -1.24
N THR A 166 -18.47 18.74 -1.47
CA THR A 166 -19.00 18.11 -2.69
C THR A 166 -20.51 17.92 -2.63
N SER A 167 -21.06 17.57 -1.47
CA SER A 167 -22.52 17.46 -1.28
C SER A 167 -23.24 18.80 -1.48
N GLY A 168 -22.56 19.94 -1.25
CA GLY A 168 -23.08 21.27 -1.55
C GLY A 168 -23.00 21.68 -3.02
N LYS A 169 -22.20 21.00 -3.85
CA LYS A 169 -22.02 21.31 -5.28
C LYS A 169 -23.01 20.58 -6.19
N GLU A 170 -23.59 19.46 -5.78
CA GLU A 170 -24.63 18.77 -6.57
C GLU A 170 -26.02 19.45 -6.49
N ALA A 171 -26.16 20.47 -5.64
CA ALA A 171 -27.43 21.20 -5.42
C ALA A 171 -27.58 22.50 -6.27
N LEU A 172 -26.72 22.73 -7.27
CA LEU A 172 -26.75 23.92 -8.15
C LEU A 172 -26.86 23.54 -9.64
#